data_AF-A0A897MVT9-F1
#
_entry.id   AF-A0A897MVT9-F1
#
_cell.length_a   1.000
_cell.length_b   1.000
_cell.length_c   1.000
_cell.angle_alpha   90.00
_cell.angle_beta   90.00
_cell.angle_gamma   90.00
#
_symmetry.space_group_name_H-M   'P 1'
#
loop_
_entity.id
_entity.type
_entity.pdbx_description
1 polymer ?
#
loop_
_entity_poly.entity_id
_entity_poly.type
_entity_poly.pdbx_seq_one_letter_code
_entity_poly.pdbx_strand_id
1 'polypeptide(L)'
;MKPCHSCQAVIDEYILDKQLEPLRELTVDDFNLCAECVTVVDNECIECGGAVYVPDGETESPDYCPACRAEMIDRTGQDPGWRATRISG
;
A
#
# COMPACT_ATOMS: atom_id res chain seq x y z
N MET A 1 -13.27 -12.27 -3.39
CA MET A 1 -12.43 -13.16 -2.55
C MET A 1 -11.10 -13.44 -3.23
N LYS A 2 -10.15 -12.51 -3.10
CA LYS A 2 -8.75 -12.69 -3.49
C LYS A 2 -7.98 -13.37 -2.33
N PRO A 3 -7.04 -14.29 -2.60
CA PRO A 3 -6.16 -14.83 -1.56
C PRO A 3 -5.09 -13.81 -1.18
N CYS A 4 -4.77 -13.71 0.11
CA CYS A 4 -3.65 -12.91 0.62
C CYS A 4 -2.33 -13.46 0.06
N HIS A 5 -1.51 -12.60 -0.54
CA HIS A 5 -0.24 -13.00 -1.13
C HIS A 5 0.74 -13.55 -0.08
N SER A 6 0.67 -13.05 1.17
CA SER A 6 1.56 -13.47 2.26
C SER A 6 1.10 -14.78 2.91
N CYS A 7 -0.09 -14.82 3.49
CA CYS A 7 -0.54 -15.95 4.31
C CYS A 7 -1.51 -16.91 3.60
N GLN A 8 -1.89 -16.63 2.34
CA GLN A 8 -2.86 -17.42 1.56
C GLN A 8 -4.28 -17.50 2.15
N ALA A 9 -4.57 -16.77 3.22
CA ALA A 9 -5.92 -16.63 3.76
C ALA A 9 -6.84 -15.87 2.79
N VAL A 10 -8.15 -16.08 2.90
CA VAL A 10 -9.13 -15.28 2.17
C VAL A 10 -9.10 -13.85 2.72
N ILE A 11 -8.91 -12.87 1.83
CA ILE A 11 -9.00 -11.46 2.23
C ILE A 11 -10.45 -11.16 2.61
N ASP A 12 -10.64 -10.76 3.86
CA ASP A 12 -11.89 -10.17 4.32
C ASP A 12 -11.95 -8.73 3.80
N GLU A 13 -12.71 -8.56 2.72
CA GLU A 13 -12.81 -7.30 2.00
C GLU A 13 -13.42 -6.20 2.88
N TYR A 14 -14.33 -6.53 3.80
CA TYR A 14 -14.95 -5.57 4.69
C TYR A 14 -13.98 -5.06 5.76
N ILE A 15 -13.22 -5.96 6.39
CA ILE A 15 -12.23 -5.57 7.40
C ILE A 15 -11.11 -4.74 6.76
N LEU A 16 -10.64 -5.17 5.58
CA LEU A 16 -9.59 -4.45 4.89
C LEU A 16 -10.07 -3.06 4.46
N ASP A 17 -11.24 -2.95 3.81
CA ASP A 17 -11.82 -1.66 3.41
C ASP A 17 -11.90 -0.67 4.59
N LYS A 18 -12.28 -1.14 5.78
CA LYS A 18 -12.26 -0.33 7.00
C LYS A 18 -10.86 0.14 7.41
N GLN A 19 -9.84 -0.69 7.27
CA GLN A 19 -8.45 -0.26 7.49
C GLN A 19 -7.94 0.68 6.39
N LEU A 20 -8.52 0.64 5.19
CA LEU A 20 -8.17 1.49 4.06
C LEU A 20 -8.87 2.84 4.05
N GLU A 21 -9.86 3.09 4.92
CA GLU A 21 -10.51 4.42 5.05
C GLU A 21 -9.52 5.62 5.14
N PRO A 22 -8.34 5.51 5.79
CA PRO A 22 -7.33 6.58 5.80
C PRO A 22 -6.54 6.71 4.48
N LEU A 23 -6.47 5.64 3.70
CA LEU A 23 -5.75 5.51 2.45
C LEU A 23 -6.63 6.02 1.29
N ARG A 24 -6.83 7.35 1.23
CA ARG A 24 -7.52 8.11 0.14
C ARG A 24 -7.99 7.26 -1.06
N GLU A 25 -9.31 7.02 -1.13
CA GLU A 25 -10.01 6.40 -2.28
C GLU A 25 -9.51 5.00 -2.71
N LEU A 26 -8.60 4.37 -1.95
CA LEU A 26 -8.14 3.02 -2.22
C LEU A 26 -9.17 2.00 -1.77
N THR A 27 -9.26 0.93 -2.56
CA THR A 27 -10.19 -0.16 -2.32
C THR A 27 -9.43 -1.43 -1.99
N VAL A 28 -10.13 -2.42 -1.44
CA VAL A 28 -9.59 -3.77 -1.27
C VAL A 28 -8.96 -4.34 -2.55
N ASP A 29 -9.44 -3.93 -3.73
CA ASP A 29 -8.92 -4.46 -4.99
C ASP A 29 -7.48 -4.06 -5.27
N ASP A 30 -7.04 -2.93 -4.71
CA ASP A 30 -5.68 -2.41 -4.80
C ASP A 30 -4.72 -3.16 -3.85
N PHE A 31 -5.27 -3.93 -2.91
CA PHE A 31 -4.52 -4.61 -1.87
C PHE A 31 -4.49 -6.13 -2.07
N ASN A 32 -3.26 -6.67 -2.15
CA ASN A 32 -3.03 -8.12 -2.26
C ASN A 32 -2.68 -8.77 -0.90
N LEU A 33 -2.98 -8.09 0.22
CA LEU A 33 -2.71 -8.55 1.58
C LEU A 33 -3.97 -8.42 2.44
N CYS A 34 -4.16 -9.32 3.39
CA CYS A 34 -5.24 -9.21 4.37
C CYS A 34 -4.85 -8.25 5.52
N ALA A 35 -5.87 -7.80 6.25
CA ALA A 35 -5.75 -6.92 7.41
C ALA A 35 -4.82 -7.42 8.53
N GLU A 36 -4.59 -8.74 8.62
CA GLU A 36 -3.66 -9.34 9.60
C GLU A 36 -2.20 -9.33 9.12
N CYS A 37 -1.98 -9.17 7.80
CA CYS A 37 -0.65 -9.17 7.21
C CYS A 37 -0.21 -7.77 6.78
N VAL A 38 -0.91 -6.73 7.22
CA VAL A 38 -0.59 -5.34 6.88
C VAL A 38 -0.94 -4.42 8.03
N THR A 39 -0.14 -3.37 8.19
CA THR A 39 -0.41 -2.22 9.05
C THR A 39 -0.51 -0.97 8.18
N VAL A 40 -1.44 -0.08 8.50
CA VAL A 40 -1.58 1.21 7.82
C VAL A 40 -1.01 2.30 8.73
N VAL A 41 -0.06 3.09 8.21
CA VAL A 41 0.57 4.18 8.97
C VAL A 41 0.21 5.51 8.33
N ASP A 42 -0.48 6.36 9.07
CA ASP A 42 -0.96 7.66 8.60
C ASP A 42 0.18 8.68 8.44
N ASN A 43 0.06 9.55 7.43
CA ASN A 43 0.96 10.66 7.16
C ASN A 43 2.43 10.32 6.82
N GLU A 44 2.69 9.09 6.37
CA GLU A 44 4.05 8.63 6.01
C GLU A 44 4.32 8.66 4.50
N CYS A 45 3.32 8.91 3.65
CA CYS A 45 3.57 8.95 2.21
C CYS A 45 4.30 10.23 1.81
N ILE A 46 5.44 10.10 1.11
CA ILE A 46 6.30 11.23 0.74
C ILE A 46 5.64 12.23 -0.23
N GLU A 47 4.77 11.76 -1.14
CA GLU A 47 4.18 12.59 -2.19
C GLU A 47 2.95 13.38 -1.70
N CYS A 48 2.11 12.75 -0.90
CA CYS A 48 0.81 13.31 -0.54
C CYS A 48 0.59 13.48 0.96
N GLY A 49 1.55 13.09 1.79
CA GLY A 49 1.39 13.06 3.25
C GLY A 49 0.22 12.18 3.70
N GLY A 50 -0.19 11.21 2.88
CA GLY A 50 -1.26 10.26 3.19
C GLY A 50 -0.76 9.04 3.95
N ALA A 51 -1.65 8.09 4.21
CA ALA A 51 -1.29 6.83 4.81
C ALA A 51 -0.43 5.95 3.88
N VAL A 52 0.39 5.07 4.43
CA VAL A 52 1.13 4.02 3.69
C VAL A 52 0.75 2.65 4.23
N TYR A 53 0.88 1.64 3.39
CA TYR A 53 0.68 0.25 3.76
C TYR A 53 2.03 -0.38 4.11
N VAL A 54 2.09 -1.15 5.20
CA VAL A 54 3.32 -1.78 5.68
C VAL A 54 3.01 -3.26 5.88
N PRO A 55 3.54 -4.18 5.06
CA PRO A 55 3.36 -5.60 5.29
C PRO A 55 3.83 -5.99 6.70
N ASP A 56 3.07 -6.85 7.38
CA ASP A 56 3.42 -7.33 8.72
C ASP A 56 4.76 -8.09 8.67
N GLY A 57 5.67 -7.74 9.59
CA GLY A 57 7.02 -8.30 9.64
C GLY A 57 8.07 -7.56 8.81
N GLU A 58 7.71 -6.55 8.01
CA GLU A 58 8.67 -5.67 7.37
C GLU A 58 9.15 -4.57 8.34
N THR A 59 10.45 -4.36 8.42
CA THR A 59 11.05 -3.33 9.29
C THR A 59 11.04 -1.93 8.71
N GLU A 60 10.71 -1.79 7.43
CA GLU A 60 10.84 -0.55 6.69
C GLU A 60 9.51 -0.19 6.04
N SER A 61 8.96 0.96 6.45
CA SER A 61 7.79 1.57 5.81
C SER A 61 8.15 1.95 4.35
N PRO A 62 7.25 1.70 3.38
CA PRO A 62 7.43 2.21 2.04
C PRO A 62 7.23 3.74 1.99
N ASP A 63 7.93 4.39 1.08
CA ASP A 63 7.86 5.85 0.89
C ASP A 63 6.58 6.27 0.14
N TYR A 64 6.07 5.40 -0.75
CA TYR A 64 4.89 5.68 -1.56
C TYR A 64 3.68 4.85 -1.10
N CYS A 65 2.53 5.51 -0.96
CA CYS A 65 1.26 4.82 -0.78
C CYS A 65 0.78 4.20 -2.10
N PRO A 66 -0.15 3.23 -2.06
CA PRO A 66 -0.64 2.55 -3.27
C PRO A 66 -1.26 3.50 -4.28
N ALA A 67 -1.96 4.55 -3.82
CA ALA A 67 -2.57 5.55 -4.69
C ALA A 67 -1.51 6.36 -5.45
N CYS A 68 -0.49 6.89 -4.75
CA CYS A 68 0.58 7.66 -5.38
C CYS A 68 1.42 6.80 -6.33
N ARG A 69 1.70 5.55 -5.95
CA ARG A 69 2.42 4.62 -6.83
C ARG A 69 1.60 4.31 -8.10
N ALA A 70 0.31 4.01 -7.96
CA ALA A 70 -0.58 3.76 -9.09
C ALA A 70 -0.67 4.99 -10.01
N GLU A 71 -0.89 6.17 -9.45
CA GLU A 71 -0.94 7.43 -10.23
C GLU A 71 0.38 7.67 -10.98
N MET A 72 1.53 7.39 -10.35
CA MET A 72 2.83 7.56 -11.00
C MET A 72 3.01 6.57 -12.16
N ILE A 73 2.58 5.31 -12.00
CA ILE A 73 2.58 4.32 -13.08
C ILE A 73 1.69 4.78 -14.22
N ASP A 74 0.47 5.23 -13.93
CA ASP A 74 -0.47 5.68 -14.95
C ASP A 74 0.05 6.90 -15.72
N ARG A 75 0.74 7.82 -15.04
CA ARG A 75 1.28 9.04 -15.65
C ARG A 75 2.57 8.84 -16.41
N THR A 76 3.46 7.97 -15.93
CA THR A 76 4.83 7.83 -16.46
C THR A 76 5.06 6.52 -17.22
N GLY A 77 4.18 5.53 -17.04
CA GLY A 77 4.36 4.16 -17.51
C GLY A 77 5.44 3.38 -16.75
N GLN A 78 6.03 3.95 -15.70
CA GLN A 78 7.11 3.37 -14.93
C GLN A 78 6.67 3.16 -13.48
N ASP A 79 6.94 1.98 -12.97
CA ASP A 79 6.77 1.66 -11.56
C ASP A 79 7.96 2.21 -10.75
N PRO A 80 7.77 3.24 -9.90
CA PRO A 80 8.84 3.73 -9.03
C PRO A 80 9.23 2.71 -7.96
N GLY A 81 8.47 1.63 -7.81
CA GLY A 81 8.50 0.75 -6.67
C GLY A 81 7.81 1.38 -5.46
N TRP A 82 7.95 0.72 -4.32
CA TRP A 82 7.35 1.16 -3.06
C TRP A 82 8.27 2.07 -2.24
N ARG A 83 9.56 2.07 -2.57
CA ARG A 83 10.57 2.90 -1.94
C ARG A 83 11.12 3.88 -2.96
N ALA A 84 11.36 5.11 -2.52
CA ALA A 84 12.05 6.09 -3.32
C ALA A 84 13.45 5.57 -3.57
N THR A 85 13.73 5.16 -4.80
CA THR A 85 15.10 4.88 -5.22
C THR A 85 15.84 6.21 -5.20
N ARG A 86 16.47 6.55 -4.08
CA ARG A 86 17.42 7.66 -4.02
C ARG A 86 18.59 7.26 -4.91
N ILE A 87 18.56 7.70 -6.15
CA ILE A 87 19.73 7.66 -7.01
C ILE A 87 20.70 8.64 -6.36
N SER A 88 21.66 8.13 -5.58
CA SER A 88 22.77 8.92 -5.09
C SER A 88 23.52 9.45 -6.31
N GLY A 89 23.39 10.74 -6.56
CA GLY A 89 24.17 11.46 -7.58
C GLY A 89 25.63 11.61 -7.17
#